data_AF-A0A971TSE2-F1
#
_entry.id   AF-A0A971TSE2-F1
#
_cell.length_a   1.000
_cell.length_b   1.000
_cell.length_c   1.000
_cell.angle_alpha   90.00
_cell.angle_beta   90.00
_cell.angle_gamma   90.00
#
_symmetry.space_group_name_H-M   'P 1'
#
loop_
_entity.id
_entity.type
_entity.pdbx_description
1 polymer ?
#
loop_
_entity_poly.entity_id
_entity_poly.type
_entity_poly.pdbx_seq_one_letter_code
_entity_poly.pdbx_strand_id
1 'polypeptide(L)' 'MNVLNLYCPDHLKNAGLADNTIVGCCSVVTKRFDTGYCVVAGNPAKVVKEEVDWVENVAAYAKNCGSQG' A
#
# COMPACT_ATOMS: atom_id res chain seq x y z
N MET A 1 5.65 2.62 -18.55
CA MET A 1 6.38 1.63 -17.73
C MET A 1 5.78 1.70 -16.34
N ASN A 2 4.85 0.79 -16.02
CA ASN A 2 4.20 0.74 -14.70
C ASN A 2 5.11 -0.04 -13.75
N VAL A 3 5.82 0.70 -12.90
CA VAL A 3 6.48 0.13 -11.72
C VAL A 3 5.41 0.10 -10.64
N LEU A 4 5.12 -1.09 -10.10
CA LEU A 4 4.24 -1.41 -8.95
C LEU A 4 2.94 -2.18 -9.22
N ASN A 5 2.82 -2.92 -10.33
CA ASN A 5 2.06 -4.18 -10.30
C ASN A 5 3.01 -5.34 -10.06
N LEU A 6 3.68 -5.30 -8.90
CA LEU A 6 4.30 -6.50 -8.36
C LEU A 6 3.17 -7.33 -7.76
N TYR A 7 2.56 -8.16 -8.60
CA TYR A 7 1.97 -9.41 -8.14
C TYR A 7 3.10 -10.16 -7.41
N CYS A 8 3.21 -9.92 -6.09
CA CYS A 8 4.16 -10.57 -5.22
C CYS A 8 3.38 -11.61 -4.42
N PRO A 9 3.20 -12.84 -4.93
CA PRO A 9 2.94 -13.94 -4.04
C PRO A 9 4.22 -14.11 -3.21
N ASP A 10 4.17 -13.67 -1.96
CA ASP A 10 4.80 -14.42 -0.87
C ASP A 10 6.34 -14.60 -0.95
N HIS A 11 7.10 -13.59 -1.39
CA HIS A 11 8.57 -13.68 -1.50
C HIS A 11 9.30 -13.97 -0.17
N LEU A 12 8.60 -13.86 0.96
CA LEU A 12 9.01 -14.42 2.25
C LEU A 12 7.90 -15.34 2.76
N LYS A 13 8.24 -16.56 3.20
CA LYS A 13 7.26 -17.47 3.82
C LYS A 13 6.56 -16.73 4.98
N ASN A 14 5.23 -16.57 4.89
CA ASN A 14 4.37 -15.94 5.90
C ASN A 14 4.33 -14.38 5.91
N ALA A 15 4.91 -13.71 4.92
CA ALA A 15 4.72 -12.28 4.68
C ALA A 15 3.62 -12.06 3.62
N GLY A 16 2.73 -11.10 3.86
CA GLY A 16 1.62 -10.79 2.96
C GLY A 16 1.08 -9.38 3.24
N LEU A 17 0.50 -8.76 2.22
CA LEU A 17 -0.06 -7.41 2.29
C LEU A 17 -1.49 -7.46 1.76
N ALA A 18 -2.38 -6.73 2.42
CA ALA A 18 -3.73 -6.50 1.92
C ALA A 18 -3.74 -5.51 0.74
N ASP A 19 -4.90 -5.39 0.11
CA ASP A 19 -5.09 -4.48 -1.03
C ASP A 19 -4.86 -3.01 -0.61
N ASN A 20 -4.38 -2.20 -1.56
CA ASN A 20 -4.07 -0.77 -1.34
C ASN A 20 -3.12 -0.52 -0.14
N THR A 21 -2.17 -1.43 0.12
CA THR A 21 -1.11 -1.20 1.10
C THR A 21 0.14 -0.60 0.45
N ILE A 22 0.64 0.50 1.00
CA ILE A 22 1.88 1.17 0.59
C ILE A 22 3.03 0.69 1.47
N VAL A 23 4.12 0.21 0.87
CA VAL A 23 5.32 -0.21 1.60
C VAL A 23 6.40 0.87 1.49
N GLY A 24 6.89 1.37 2.63
CA GLY A 24 7.99 2.32 2.66
C GLY A 24 9.29 1.72 2.11
N CYS A 25 10.10 2.54 1.44
CA CYS A 25 11.40 2.11 0.93
C CYS A 25 12.28 1.51 2.05
N CYS A 26 13.08 0.49 1.72
CA CYS A 26 13.96 -0.22 2.66
C CYS A 26 13.26 -0.91 3.85
N SER A 27 11.94 -1.10 3.80
CA SER A 27 11.20 -1.81 4.87
C SER A 27 11.32 -3.32 4.73
N VAL A 28 11.29 -4.03 5.86
CA VAL A 28 11.32 -5.50 5.91
C VAL A 28 10.01 -6.02 6.48
N VAL A 29 9.16 -6.54 5.60
CA VAL A 29 7.87 -7.15 5.95
C VAL A 29 8.12 -8.59 6.41
N THR A 30 8.00 -8.82 7.72
CA THR A 30 8.30 -10.12 8.35
C THR A 30 7.05 -10.93 8.70
N LYS A 31 5.85 -10.37 8.48
CA LYS A 31 4.56 -10.98 8.80
C LYS A 31 3.47 -10.51 7.84
N ARG A 32 2.31 -11.15 7.90
CA ARG A 32 1.10 -10.75 7.17
C ARG A 32 0.47 -9.50 7.79
N PHE A 33 0.00 -8.61 6.92
CA PHE A 33 -0.85 -7.46 7.23
C PHE A 33 -2.17 -7.63 6.48
N ASP A 34 -3.27 -7.81 7.22
CA ASP A 34 -4.61 -8.02 6.65
C ASP A 34 -5.42 -6.72 6.53
N THR A 35 -4.84 -5.59 6.96
CA THR A 35 -5.46 -4.27 6.85
C THR A 35 -4.99 -3.58 5.57
N GLY A 36 -5.90 -3.36 4.64
CA GLY A 36 -5.64 -2.57 3.42
C GLY A 36 -5.63 -1.06 3.69
N TYR A 37 -5.47 -0.24 2.65
CA TYR A 37 -5.54 1.22 2.73
C TYR A 37 -4.63 1.82 3.81
N CYS A 38 -3.43 1.26 3.93
CA CYS A 38 -2.48 1.61 4.99
C CYS A 38 -1.07 1.74 4.45
N VAL A 39 -0.22 2.40 5.23
CA VAL A 39 1.22 2.49 4.99
C VAL A 39 1.93 1.59 6.00
N VAL A 40 2.74 0.66 5.51
CA VAL A 40 3.65 -0.15 6.34
C VAL A 40 5.09 0.29 6.11
N ALA A 41 5.85 0.50 7.19
CA ALA A 41 7.24 0.91 7.09
C ALA A 41 8.11 0.39 8.26
N GLY A 42 9.42 0.33 8.02
CA GLY A 42 10.44 0.01 9.03
C GLY A 42 10.98 -1.42 8.95
N ASN A 43 11.89 -1.74 9.87
CA ASN A 43 12.48 -3.07 10.05
C ASN A 43 12.54 -3.42 11.56
N PRO A 44 11.66 -4.32 12.06
CA PRO A 44 10.56 -4.96 11.33
C PRO A 44 9.46 -3.95 10.98
N ALA A 45 8.79 -4.16 9.84
CA ALA A 45 7.74 -3.25 9.37
C ALA A 45 6.52 -3.23 10.31
N LYS A 46 5.88 -2.05 10.42
CA LYS A 46 4.64 -1.81 11.17
C LYS A 46 3.73 -0.86 10.38
N VAL A 47 2.43 -0.89 10.66
CA VAL A 47 1.51 0.14 10.17
C VAL A 47 1.91 1.47 10.79
N VAL A 48 2.22 2.46 9.94
CA VAL A 48 2.59 3.82 10.36
C VAL A 48 1.49 4.84 10.05
N LYS A 49 0.58 4.49 9.14
CA LYS A 49 -0.57 5.32 8.78
C LYS A 49 -1.70 4.45 8.23
N GLU A 50 -2.93 4.81 8.54
CA GLU A 50 -4.16 4.20 8.04
C GLU A 50 -4.99 5.25 7.28
N GLU A 51 -6.04 4.79 6.60
CA GLU A 51 -6.94 5.62 5.79
C GLU A 51 -6.19 6.37 4.67
N VAL A 52 -5.28 5.66 4.00
CA VAL A 52 -4.50 6.19 2.88
C VAL A 52 -4.90 5.48 1.61
N ASP A 53 -5.11 6.27 0.56
CA ASP A 53 -5.28 5.76 -0.79
C ASP A 53 -4.13 6.26 -1.67
N TRP A 54 -3.53 5.36 -2.47
CA TRP A 54 -2.49 5.73 -3.43
C TRP A 54 -3.10 5.78 -4.81
N VAL A 55 -3.07 6.97 -5.40
CA VAL A 55 -3.63 7.22 -6.73
C VAL A 55 -2.55 7.53 -7.74
N GLU A 56 -2.53 6.79 -8.86
CA GLU A 56 -1.55 6.99 -9.93
C GLU A 56 -1.71 8.36 -10.61
N ASN A 57 -2.95 8.83 -10.75
CA ASN A 57 -3.27 10.09 -11.42
C ASN A 57 -4.08 11.00 -10.49
N VAL A 58 -3.36 11.96 -9.89
CA VAL A 58 -3.92 12.98 -9.00
C VAL A 58 -5.02 13.81 -9.70
N ALA A 59 -4.86 14.09 -10.99
CA ALA A 59 -5.85 14.87 -11.75
C ALA A 59 -7.14 14.09 -12.03
N ALA A 60 -7.09 12.75 -12.06
CA ALA A 60 -8.29 11.92 -12.11
C ALA A 60 -8.98 11.83 -10.74
N TYR A 61 -8.20 11.69 -9.67
CA TYR A 61 -8.74 11.63 -8.30
C TYR A 61 -9.42 12.94 -7.89
N ALA A 62 -8.78 14.09 -8.14
CA ALA A 62 -9.32 15.40 -7.79
C ALA A 62 -10.66 15.72 -8.46
N LYS A 63 -10.92 15.16 -9.66
CA LYS A 63 -12.22 15.33 -10.36
C LYS A 63 -13.35 14.54 -9.67
N ASN A 64 -13.02 13.46 -8.97
CA ASN A 64 -13.98 12.65 -8.22
C ASN A 64 -14.24 13.21 -6.82
N CYS A 65 -13.29 13.99 -6.27
CA CYS A 65 -13.45 14.68 -4.99
C CYS A 65 -14.43 15.87 -5.02
N GLY A 66 -14.97 16.23 -6.18
CA GLY A 66 -15.95 17.31 -6.36
C GLY A 66 -17.28 16.89 -7.02
N SER A 67 -17.53 15.59 -7.19
CA SER A 67 -18.77 15.04 -7.76
C SER A 67 -19.54 14.13 -6.79
N GLN A 68 -19.17 14.15 -5.51
CA GLN A 68 -20.06 13.73 -4.43
C GLN A 68 -20.76 14.99 -3.88
N GLY A 69 -21.70 15.51 -4.68
CA GLY A 69 -22.49 16.71 -4.42
C GLY A 69 -23.26 17.12 -5.67
#